data_AF-A0A1J3FDX2-F1
#
_entry.id   AF-A0A1J3FDX2-F1
#
_cell.length_a   1.000
_cell.length_b   1.000
_cell.length_c   1.000
_cell.angle_alpha   90.00
_cell.angle_beta   90.00
_cell.angle_gamma   90.00
#
_symmetry.space_group_name_H-M   'P 1'
#
loop_
_entity.id
_entity.type
_entity.pdbx_description
1 polymer ?
#
loop_
_entity_poly.entity_id
_entity_poly.type
_entity_poly.pdbx_seq_one_letter_code
_entity_poly.pdbx_strand_id
1 'polypeptide(L)'
;MCVAAALAKFANKIELTHRRLPIVVPETGMNVCPLKFNEYIPCHNATYVHQLHLPSSNLSTREELERHCPPLEQRLFCLVPPPKDYRLPIRWPTSRDFVWR
;
A
#
# COMPACT_ATOMS: atom_id res chain seq x y z
N MET A 1 26.87 -15.52 29.32
CA MET A 1 27.11 -15.26 27.89
C MET A 1 25.80 -14.80 27.26
N CYS A 2 25.58 -13.49 27.13
CA CYS A 2 24.41 -12.98 26.41
C CYS A 2 24.73 -13.02 24.92
N VAL A 3 23.99 -13.82 24.15
CA VAL A 3 24.05 -13.79 22.69
C VAL A 3 23.59 -12.40 22.26
N ALA A 4 24.51 -11.62 21.70
CA ALA A 4 24.17 -10.38 21.03
C ALA A 4 23.17 -10.74 19.93
N ALA A 5 21.90 -10.39 20.12
CA ALA A 5 20.94 -10.40 19.04
C ALA A 5 21.50 -9.45 17.98
N ALA A 6 22.00 -10.03 16.88
CA ALA A 6 22.36 -9.25 15.72
C ALA A 6 21.11 -8.44 15.36
N LEU A 7 21.17 -7.12 15.55
CA LEU A 7 20.22 -6.20 14.95
C LEU A 7 20.35 -6.45 13.45
N ALA A 8 19.49 -7.32 12.92
CA ALA A 8 19.37 -7.51 11.49
C ALA A 8 19.19 -6.09 10.92
N LYS A 9 20.19 -5.63 10.18
CA LYS A 9 20.18 -4.32 9.52
C LYS A 9 19.09 -4.35 8.45
N PHE A 10 17.84 -4.25 8.86
CA PHE A 10 16.74 -3.92 7.97
C PHE A 10 16.92 -2.45 7.58
N ALA A 11 17.80 -2.22 6.61
CA ALA A 11 17.98 -0.92 6.00
C ALA A 11 16.89 -0.71 4.95
N ASN A 12 15.62 -0.72 5.37
CA ASN A 12 14.51 -0.39 4.47
C ASN A 12 14.75 1.05 3.99
N LYS A 13 15.00 1.23 2.70
CA LYS A 13 15.22 2.56 2.10
C LYS A 13 13.90 3.13 1.63
N ILE A 14 13.82 4.45 1.56
CA ILE A 14 12.70 5.14 0.92
C ILE A 14 12.96 5.09 -0.59
N GLU A 15 12.30 4.18 -1.29
CA GLU A 15 12.51 3.94 -2.72
C GLU A 15 11.23 3.40 -3.35
N LEU A 16 10.95 3.84 -4.58
CA LEU A 16 9.79 3.38 -5.34
C LEU A 16 10.12 2.07 -6.05
N THR A 17 9.59 0.97 -5.54
CA THR A 17 9.73 -0.37 -6.13
C THR A 17 8.41 -0.82 -6.76
N HIS A 18 8.50 -1.63 -7.80
CA HIS A 18 7.35 -2.20 -8.51
C HIS A 18 7.38 -3.72 -8.45
N ARG A 19 6.22 -4.35 -8.60
CA ARG A 19 6.07 -5.80 -8.54
C ARG A 19 6.74 -6.45 -9.75
N ARG A 20 7.46 -7.53 -9.48
CA ARG A 20 8.07 -8.42 -10.48
C ARG A 20 7.44 -9.81 -10.36
N LEU A 21 7.48 -10.58 -11.44
CA LEU A 21 7.07 -11.99 -11.45
C LEU A 21 8.32 -12.88 -11.54
N PRO A 22 8.43 -13.93 -10.70
CA PRO A 22 7.55 -14.32 -9.60
C PRO A 22 7.63 -13.34 -8.41
N ILE A 23 6.61 -13.34 -7.53
CA ILE A 23 6.68 -12.55 -6.30
C ILE A 23 7.72 -13.19 -5.39
N VAL A 24 8.76 -12.43 -5.07
CA VAL A 24 9.80 -12.82 -4.10
C VAL A 24 9.89 -11.72 -3.05
N VAL A 25 9.68 -12.09 -1.78
CA VAL A 25 9.90 -11.18 -0.66
C VAL A 25 11.34 -11.39 -0.17
N PRO A 26 12.22 -10.38 -0.27
CA PRO A 26 13.61 -10.53 0.17
C PRO A 26 13.70 -10.76 1.68
N GLU A 27 14.61 -11.64 2.12
CA GLU A 27 14.90 -11.85 3.55
C GLU A 27 15.42 -10.57 4.22
N THR A 28 16.04 -9.68 3.44
CA THR A 28 16.54 -8.37 3.89
C THR A 28 15.44 -7.33 4.14
N GLY A 29 14.17 -7.66 3.89
CA GLY A 29 13.03 -6.75 4.02
C GLY A 29 12.64 -6.06 2.71
N MET A 30 11.58 -5.24 2.79
CA MET A 30 11.03 -4.47 1.67
C MET A 30 11.24 -2.97 1.90
N ASN A 31 11.54 -2.24 0.82
CA ASN A 31 11.67 -0.78 0.85
C ASN A 31 10.37 -0.09 1.27
N VAL A 32 10.48 1.14 1.77
CA VAL A 32 9.34 1.99 2.15
C VAL A 32 8.97 2.90 0.97
N CYS A 33 7.68 3.02 0.69
CA CYS A 33 7.17 3.90 -0.34
C CYS A 33 7.42 5.38 0.04
N PRO A 34 7.75 6.26 -0.92
CA PRO A 34 7.75 7.70 -0.67
C PRO A 34 6.39 8.21 -0.16
N LEU A 35 6.39 9.19 0.74
CA LEU A 35 5.18 9.72 1.39
C LEU A 35 4.08 10.18 0.42
N LYS A 36 4.45 10.64 -0.78
CA LYS A 36 3.49 11.03 -1.83
C LYS A 36 2.56 9.89 -2.29
N PHE A 37 2.89 8.64 -1.98
CA PHE A 37 2.10 7.45 -2.30
C PHE A 37 1.32 6.87 -1.12
N ASN A 38 1.26 7.57 0.03
CA ASN A 38 0.52 7.09 1.20
C ASN A 38 -0.98 6.89 0.91
N GLU A 39 -1.57 7.83 0.15
CA GLU A 39 -2.97 7.82 -0.26
C GLU A 39 -3.15 7.31 -1.71
N TYR A 40 -2.16 6.61 -2.25
CA TYR A 40 -2.22 6.13 -3.62
C TYR A 40 -3.18 4.94 -3.74
N ILE A 41 -4.27 5.13 -4.47
CA ILE A 41 -5.28 4.10 -4.76
C ILE A 41 -5.19 3.75 -6.26
N PRO A 42 -4.36 2.77 -6.66
CA PRO A 42 -4.05 2.52 -8.07
C PRO A 42 -5.27 2.17 -8.92
N CYS A 43 -6.24 1.43 -8.37
CA CYS A 43 -7.38 0.92 -9.12
C CYS A 43 -8.53 1.91 -9.28
N HIS A 44 -8.48 3.06 -8.59
CA HIS A 44 -9.46 4.14 -8.67
C HIS A 44 -8.79 5.46 -9.09
N ASN A 45 -7.71 5.37 -9.87
CA ASN A 45 -7.02 6.54 -10.36
C ASN A 45 -7.74 7.07 -11.60
N ALA A 46 -8.39 8.24 -11.48
CA ALA A 46 -9.15 8.84 -12.57
C ALA A 46 -8.30 9.06 -13.84
N THR A 47 -7.06 9.53 -13.68
CA THR A 47 -6.14 9.73 -14.82
C THR A 47 -5.87 8.43 -15.56
N TYR A 48 -5.64 7.32 -14.83
CA TYR A 48 -5.43 6.00 -15.43
C TYR A 48 -6.69 5.48 -16.13
N VAL A 49 -7.86 5.58 -15.48
CA VAL A 49 -9.15 5.16 -16.07
C VAL A 49 -9.42 5.90 -17.38
N HIS A 50 -9.17 7.22 -17.43
CA HIS A 50 -9.30 8.00 -18.66
C HIS A 50 -8.36 7.54 -19.78
N GLN A 51 -7.13 7.10 -19.45
CA GLN A 51 -6.16 6.59 -20.43
C GLN A 51 -6.55 5.24 -21.03
N LEU A 52 -7.37 4.45 -20.33
CA LEU A 52 -7.83 3.16 -20.83
C LEU A 52 -8.85 3.29 -21.96
N HIS A 53 -9.32 4.51 -22.27
CA HIS A 53 -10.32 4.79 -23.31
C HIS A 53 -11.53 3.85 -23.22
N LEU A 54 -12.00 3.58 -22.00
CA LEU A 54 -13.19 2.76 -21.82
C LEU A 54 -14.39 3.40 -22.51
N PRO A 55 -15.32 2.60 -23.04
CA PRO A 55 -16.51 3.10 -23.70
C PRO A 55 -17.44 3.79 -22.70
N SER A 56 -17.17 5.08 -22.44
CA SER A 56 -17.99 5.94 -21.59
C SER A 56 -19.34 6.32 -22.23
N SER A 57 -19.72 5.69 -23.35
CA SER A 57 -20.92 6.01 -24.13
C SER A 57 -22.21 5.46 -23.52
N ASN A 58 -22.12 4.42 -22.68
CA ASN A 58 -23.26 3.91 -21.92
C ASN A 58 -23.28 4.50 -20.51
N LEU A 59 -23.88 5.68 -20.38
CA LEU A 59 -24.14 6.35 -19.09
C LEU A 59 -24.93 5.49 -18.10
N SER A 60 -25.59 4.42 -18.57
CA SER A 60 -26.28 3.43 -17.75
C SER A 60 -25.34 2.51 -16.96
N THR A 61 -24.22 2.11 -17.54
CA THR A 61 -23.31 1.10 -16.97
C THR A 61 -22.28 1.73 -16.03
N ARG A 62 -21.94 3.01 -16.21
CA ARG A 62 -20.97 3.76 -15.39
C ARG A 62 -19.65 3.01 -15.19
N GLU A 63 -19.10 2.45 -16.26
CA GLU A 63 -17.87 1.66 -16.25
C GLU A 63 -16.68 2.44 -15.67
N GLU A 64 -16.67 3.77 -15.79
CA GLU A 64 -15.65 4.64 -15.20
C GLU A 64 -15.58 4.57 -13.66
N LEU A 65 -16.65 4.09 -13.00
CA LEU A 65 -16.68 3.88 -11.55
C LEU A 65 -16.17 2.51 -11.12
N GLU A 66 -15.96 1.59 -12.06
CA GLU A 66 -15.45 0.27 -11.76
C GLU A 66 -13.94 0.29 -11.43
N ARG A 67 -13.48 -0.80 -10.84
CA ARG A 67 -12.08 -0.97 -10.39
C ARG A 67 -11.18 -1.30 -11.57
N HIS A 68 -10.41 -0.31 -12.01
CA HIS A 68 -9.44 -0.44 -13.10
C HIS A 68 -8.02 -0.42 -12.56
N CYS A 69 -7.47 -1.59 -12.25
CA CYS A 69 -6.12 -1.71 -11.72
C CYS A 69 -5.06 -1.73 -12.84
N PRO A 70 -3.89 -1.07 -12.63
CA PRO A 70 -2.79 -1.16 -13.57
C PRO A 70 -2.22 -2.58 -13.72
N PRO A 71 -1.50 -2.87 -14.82
CA PRO A 71 -0.74 -4.11 -15.01
C PRO A 71 0.18 -4.42 -13.83
N LEU A 72 0.53 -5.68 -13.64
CA LEU A 72 1.26 -6.13 -12.46
C LEU A 72 2.59 -5.40 -12.29
N GLU A 73 3.31 -5.17 -13.38
CA GLU A 73 4.62 -4.52 -13.45
C GLU A 73 4.57 -3.05 -13.03
N GLN A 74 3.39 -2.43 -13.06
CA GLN A 74 3.14 -1.05 -12.66
C GLN A 74 2.61 -0.94 -11.23
N ARG A 75 2.34 -2.07 -10.55
CA ARG A 75 1.89 -2.06 -9.15
C ARG A 75 3.07 -1.84 -8.23
N LEU A 76 2.94 -0.90 -7.31
CA LEU A 76 3.94 -0.65 -6.28
C LEU A 76 4.19 -1.90 -5.43
N PHE A 77 5.44 -2.08 -5.02
CA PHE A 77 5.89 -3.20 -4.19
C PHE A 77 6.81 -2.68 -3.08
N CYS A 78 6.25 -1.84 -2.21
CA CYS A 78 6.93 -1.23 -1.07
C CYS A 78 5.98 -1.15 0.13
N LEU A 79 6.54 -0.96 1.32
CA LEU A 79 5.81 -0.78 2.58
C LEU A 79 5.24 0.65 2.65
N VAL A 80 3.97 0.79 3.00
CA VAL A 80 3.36 2.10 3.28
C VAL A 80 3.81 2.56 4.67
N PRO A 81 4.45 3.75 4.79
CA PRO A 81 4.87 4.24 6.09
C PRO A 81 3.66 4.58 6.96
N PRO A 82 3.75 4.40 8.29
CA PRO A 82 2.71 4.89 9.19
C PRO A 82 2.63 6.43 9.12
N PRO A 83 1.43 7.02 9.20
CA PRO A 83 1.25 8.46 9.38
C PRO A 83 1.99 8.98 10.62
N LYS A 84 2.37 10.27 10.62
CA LYS A 84 3.18 10.91 11.68
C LYS A 84 2.61 10.70 13.10
N ASP A 85 1.29 10.70 13.21
CA ASP A 85 0.57 10.60 14.49
C ASP A 85 -0.15 9.26 14.66
N TYR A 86 0.25 8.23 13.91
CA TYR A 86 -0.33 6.90 14.04
C TYR A 86 -0.03 6.32 15.43
N ARG A 87 -1.09 6.01 16.17
CA ARG A 87 -0.99 5.40 17.50
C ARG A 87 -1.27 3.92 17.41
N LEU A 88 -0.55 3.14 18.22
CA LEU A 88 -0.86 1.72 18.38
C LEU A 88 -2.29 1.58 18.91
N PRO A 89 -3.16 0.79 18.24
CA PRO A 89 -4.52 0.61 18.70
C PRO A 89 -4.54 -0.10 20.04
N ILE A 90 -5.46 0.31 20.91
CA ILE A 90 -5.72 -0.37 22.18
C ILE A 90 -6.22 -1.78 21.86
N ARG A 91 -5.63 -2.80 22.48
CA ARG A 91 -6.02 -4.19 22.23
C ARG A 91 -7.43 -4.47 22.76
N TRP A 92 -8.15 -5.34 22.06
CA TRP A 92 -9.37 -5.96 22.60
C TRP A 92 -9.02 -6.86 23.80
N PRO A 93 -9.84 -6.93 24.87
CA PRO A 93 -11.14 -6.30 25.07
C PRO A 93 -11.10 -4.87 25.65
N THR A 94 -9.94 -4.38 26.08
CA THR A 94 -9.81 -3.05 26.72
C THR A 94 -10.35 -1.92 25.85
N SER A 95 -10.23 -2.01 24.53
CA SER A 95 -10.79 -1.02 23.59
C SER A 95 -12.31 -0.88 23.63
N ARG A 96 -13.05 -1.89 24.13
CA ARG A 96 -14.52 -1.84 24.26
C ARG A 96 -14.98 -0.65 25.10
N ASP A 97 -14.29 -0.40 26.21
CA ASP A 97 -14.69 0.61 27.20
C ASP A 97 -14.30 2.04 26.75
N PHE A 98 -13.59 2.16 25.62
CA PHE A 98 -13.26 3.43 24.96
C PHE A 98 -14.26 3.82 23.85
N VAL A 99 -14.99 2.86 23.26
CA VAL A 99 -15.96 3.13 22.17
C VAL A 99 -17.28 3.68 22.71
N TRP A 100 -17.71 3.23 23.88
CA TRP A 100 -19.03 3.53 24.46
C TRP A 100 -19.00 4.64 25.52
N ARG A 101 -18.05 5.56 25.44
CA ARG A 101 -17.96 6.75 26.30
C ARG A 101 -18.26 7.98 25.48
#